data_AF-A0A3D5I047-F1
#
_entry.id   AF-A0A3D5I047-F1
#
_cell.length_a   1.000
_cell.length_b   1.000
_cell.length_c   1.000
_cell.angle_alpha   90.00
_cell.angle_beta   90.00
_cell.angle_gamma   90.00
#
_symmetry.space_group_name_H-M   'P 1'
#
loop_
_entity.id
_entity.type
_entity.pdbx_description
1 polymer ?
#
loop_
_entity_poly.entity_id
_entity_poly.type
_entity_poly.pdbx_seq_one_letter_code
_entity_poly.pdbx_strand_id
1 'polypeptide(L)' 'MAFALSFLQLLLGIALLFAGGELFVAGSVALSLLFGIPQIVIGLTVVSFGTSAPE' A
#
# COMPACT_ATOMS: atom_id res chain seq x y z
N MET A 1 -28.54 11.17 -10.48
CA MET A 1 -28.23 9.76 -10.17
C MET A 1 -26.81 9.37 -10.58
N ALA A 2 -26.39 9.59 -11.84
CA ALA A 2 -25.05 9.23 -12.32
C ALA A 2 -23.90 9.82 -11.47
N PHE A 3 -23.96 11.11 -11.14
CA PHE A 3 -22.94 11.77 -10.32
C PHE A 3 -22.80 11.19 -8.90
N ALA A 4 -23.88 10.71 -8.29
CA ALA A 4 -23.83 10.11 -6.95
C ALA A 4 -23.09 8.77 -6.96
N LEU A 5 -23.31 7.97 -8.01
CA LEU A 5 -22.59 6.70 -8.21
C LEU A 5 -21.10 6.95 -8.49
N SER A 6 -20.76 7.95 -9.31
CA SER A 6 -19.36 8.31 -9.57
C SER A 6 -18.63 8.76 -8.30
N PHE A 7 -19.29 9.52 -7.44
CA PHE A 7 -18.71 9.95 -6.16
C PHE A 7 -18.50 8.77 -5.20
N LEU A 8 -19.45 7.83 -5.16
CA LEU A 8 -19.31 6.59 -4.39
C LEU A 8 -18.15 5.72 -4.89
N GLN A 9 -18.01 5.58 -6.21
CA GLN A 9 -16.90 4.85 -6.84
C GLN A 9 -15.54 5.50 -6.53
N LEU A 10 -15.47 6.83 -6.54
CA LEU A 10 -14.25 7.56 -6.18
C LEU A 10 -13.84 7.30 -4.73
N LEU A 11 -14.77 7.44 -3.78
CA LEU A 11 -14.52 7.18 -2.37
C LEU A 11 -14.11 5.72 -2.11
N LEU A 12 -14.79 4.78 -2.76
CA LEU A 12 -14.46 3.36 -2.67
C LEU A 12 -13.06 3.08 -3.23
N GLY A 13 -12.72 3.68 -4.38
CA GLY A 13 -11.42 3.55 -5.00
C GLY A 13 -10.30 4.05 -4.09
N ILE A 14 -10.46 5.24 -3.50
CA ILE A 14 -9.48 5.81 -2.55
C ILE A 14 -9.32 4.91 -1.32
N ALA A 15 -10.42 4.41 -0.76
CA ALA A 15 -10.38 3.53 0.40
C ALA A 15 -9.65 2.20 0.10
N LEU A 16 -9.93 1.60 -1.06
CA LEU A 16 -9.27 0.37 -1.50
C LEU A 16 -7.80 0.59 -1.82
N LEU A 17 -7.45 1.72 -2.42
CA LEU A 17 -6.07 2.08 -2.77
C LEU A 17 -5.21 2.26 -1.51
N PHE A 18 -5.72 2.99 -0.52
CA PHE A 18 -5.05 3.17 0.77
C PHE A 18 -4.90 1.84 1.51
N ALA A 19 -5.98 1.07 1.64
CA ALA A 19 -5.94 -0.22 2.32
C ALA A 19 -5.02 -1.23 1.60
N GLY A 20 -5.07 -1.26 0.27
CA GLY A 20 -4.23 -2.12 -0.56
C GLY A 20 -2.75 -1.77 -0.43
N GLY A 21 -2.41 -0.47 -0.45
CA GLY A 21 -1.05 0.03 -0.23
C GLY A 21 -0.49 -0.41 1.12
N GLU A 22 -1.20 -0.13 2.22
CA GLU A 22 -0.79 -0.52 3.57
C GLU A 22 -0.58 -2.05 3.71
N LEU A 23 -1.50 -2.85 3.18
CA LEU A 23 -1.38 -4.31 3.19
C LEU A 23 -0.19 -4.80 2.36
N PHE A 24 0.08 -4.17 1.22
CA PHE A 24 1.22 -4.48 0.37
C PHE A 24 2.55 -4.20 1.08
N VAL A 25 2.69 -3.04 1.73
CA VAL A 25 3.91 -2.70 2.50
C VAL A 25 4.10 -3.68 3.65
N ALA A 26 3.06 -3.92 4.46
CA ALA A 26 3.11 -4.83 5.60
C ALA A 26 3.51 -6.25 5.18
N GLY A 27 2.92 -6.77 4.09
CA GLY A 27 3.26 -8.08 3.54
C GLY A 27 4.70 -8.15 3.02
N SER A 28 5.15 -7.13 2.32
CA SER A 28 6.52 -7.06 1.78
C SER A 28 7.58 -6.98 2.87
N VAL A 29 7.30 -6.23 3.96
CA VAL A 29 8.16 -6.17 5.15
C VAL A 29 8.21 -7.54 5.82
N ALA A 30 7.06 -8.20 6.03
CA ALA A 30 6.99 -9.52 6.65
C ALA A 30 7.78 -10.58 5.87
N LEU A 31 7.64 -10.59 4.53
CA LEU A 31 8.43 -11.45 3.65
C LEU A 31 9.93 -11.16 3.74
N SER A 32 10.32 -9.89 3.71
CA SER A 32 11.72 -9.50 3.78
C SER A 32 12.38 -9.93 5.09
N LEU A 33 11.65 -9.84 6.21
CA LEU A 33 12.09 -10.35 7.51
C LEU A 33 12.24 -11.88 7.50
N LEU A 34 11.33 -12.61 6.85
CA LEU A 34 11.42 -14.06 6.70
C LEU A 34 12.67 -14.48 5.90
N PHE A 35 13.05 -13.67 4.91
CA PHE A 35 14.29 -13.87 4.14
C PHE A 35 15.56 -13.38 4.86
N GLY A 36 15.45 -12.88 6.09
CA GLY A 36 16.60 -12.41 6.87
C GLY A 36 17.22 -11.12 6.33
N ILE A 37 16.47 -10.32 5.55
CA ILE A 37 16.97 -9.04 5.03
C ILE A 37 17.12 -8.06 6.22
N PRO A 38 18.26 -7.34 6.32
CA PRO A 38 18.45 -6.36 7.38
C PRO A 38 17.37 -5.26 7.36
N GLN A 39 16.84 -4.90 8.54
CA GLN A 39 15.77 -3.90 8.68
C GLN A 39 16.09 -2.55 8.00
N ILE A 40 17.36 -2.14 8.03
CA ILE A 40 17.78 -0.90 7.37
C ILE A 40 17.60 -0.95 5.86
N VAL A 41 17.85 -2.11 5.22
CA VAL A 41 17.64 -2.28 3.79
C VAL A 41 16.14 -2.27 3.49
N ILE A 42 15.33 -2.93 4.32
CA ILE A 42 13.86 -2.94 4.18
C ILE A 42 13.29 -1.52 4.28
N GLY A 43 13.72 -0.73 5.27
CA GLY A 43 13.28 0.65 5.45
C GLY A 43 13.70 1.58 4.30
N LEU A 44 14.93 1.43 3.81
CA LEU A 44 15.45 2.25 2.71
C LEU A 44 14.86 1.88 1.34
N THR A 45 14.31 0.67 1.18
CA THR A 45 13.79 0.16 -0.09
C THR A 45 12.30 -0.17 -0.03
N VAL A 46 11.92 -1.27 0.62
CA VAL A 46 10.54 -1.76 0.65
C VAL A 46 9.55 -0.73 1.20
N VAL A 47 9.92 -0.04 2.28
CA VAL A 47 9.03 0.98 2.89
C VAL A 47 8.97 2.24 2.01
N SER A 48 10.10 2.70 1.47
CA SER A 48 10.14 3.90 0.62
C SER A 48 9.39 3.72 -0.70
N PHE A 49 9.49 2.54 -1.31
CA PHE A 49 8.64 2.17 -2.45
C PHE A 49 7.18 1.98 -2.03
N GLY A 50 6.95 1.41 -0.86
CA GLY A 50 5.62 1.16 -0.30
C GLY A 50 4.81 2.44 -0.06
N THR A 51 5.46 3.53 0.36
CA THR A 51 4.81 4.85 0.54
C THR A 51 4.43 5.53 -0.77
N SER A 52 4.89 5.03 -1.91
CA SER A 52 4.49 5.47 -3.25
C SER A 52 3.63 4.44 -3.98
N ALA A 53 3.20 3.38 -3.29
CA ALA A 53 2.32 2.35 -3.85
C ALA A 53 0.84 2.75 -3.93
N PRO A 54 0.32 3.63 -3.04
CA PRO A 54 -1.02 4.19 -3.20
C PRO A 54 -1.13 5.17 -4.38
N GLU A 55 -0.08 5.89 -4.75
CA GLU A 55 -0.04 6.81 -5.89
C GLU A 55 0.01 6.10 -7.26
#